data_AF-A0A937C9I6-F1
#
_entry.id   AF-A0A937C9I6-F1
#
_cell.length_a   1.000
_cell.length_b   1.000
_cell.length_c   1.000
_cell.angle_alpha   90.00
_cell.angle_beta   90.00
_cell.angle_gamma   90.00
#
_symmetry.space_group_name_H-M   'P 1'
#
loop_
_entity.id
_entity.type
_entity.pdbx_description
1 polymer ?
#
loop_
_entity_poly.entity_id
_entity_poly.type
_entity_poly.pdbx_seq_one_letter_code
_entity_poly.pdbx_strand_id
1 'polypeptide(L)'
;MNIAPADVRQSNFTGANIAAVTKSGTNKFKGTVYGFYRNQSFIGTNVAGLKLAKQPDQKSTIYGGSVGGPIIKNKLFFFVNGEIEKRVAPPLTSFRPTGGSGIGTGGNISQVKIDSLVKFSNYLKNTYGYETGSADGLPNAQIKNYKILGRIDWNINTTHKLTLKYSEMVGDDDKLMSNSAPNGANSGGPNTWTANARFGTNAMSFANSQYSFHDQVRTAAIELNSNWKGRFSNQIIATGTKIRTTRSTPGGVFPFIDIMGIRPRVGFSQLMPVAPSRII
;
A
#
# COMPACT_ATOMS: atom_id res chain seq x y z
N MET A 1 16.02 5.53 -20.64
CA MET A 1 16.01 4.05 -20.57
C MET A 1 17.34 3.60 -21.14
N ASN A 2 18.23 3.04 -20.31
CA ASN A 2 19.54 2.57 -20.78
C ASN A 2 19.50 1.04 -20.81
N ILE A 3 19.71 0.46 -21.99
CA ILE A 3 19.67 -0.98 -22.26
C ILE A 3 21.07 -1.36 -22.73
N ALA A 4 21.95 -1.75 -21.81
CA ALA A 4 23.03 -2.73 -22.01
C ALA A 4 23.90 -2.85 -20.74
N PRO A 5 24.31 -4.07 -20.33
CA PRO A 5 24.93 -4.33 -19.05
C PRO A 5 26.47 -4.31 -19.17
N ALA A 6 27.13 -3.29 -18.61
CA ALA A 6 28.56 -3.34 -18.27
C ALA A 6 28.99 -2.17 -17.36
N ASP A 7 28.08 -1.61 -16.54
CA ASP A 7 28.49 -0.62 -15.54
C ASP A 7 28.33 -1.22 -14.15
N VAL A 8 29.47 -1.59 -13.54
CA VAL A 8 29.59 -2.08 -12.15
C VAL A 8 29.03 -1.10 -11.10
N ARG A 9 28.66 0.13 -11.50
CA ARG A 9 27.96 1.11 -10.66
C ARG A 9 26.48 0.80 -10.44
N GLN A 10 25.91 -0.12 -11.21
CA GLN A 10 24.53 -0.55 -11.05
C GLN A 10 24.55 -1.97 -10.46
N SER A 11 24.53 -2.06 -9.13
CA SER A 11 24.48 -3.33 -8.40
C SER A 11 23.08 -3.52 -7.78
N ASN A 12 22.65 -4.77 -7.56
CA ASN A 12 21.32 -5.17 -7.07
C ASN A 12 20.12 -4.94 -8.00
N PHE A 13 20.23 -5.29 -9.29
CA PHE A 13 19.04 -5.37 -10.15
C PHE A 13 19.10 -6.59 -11.09
N THR A 14 18.02 -7.38 -11.13
CA THR A 14 17.83 -8.48 -12.10
C THR A 14 16.96 -8.06 -13.30
N GLY A 15 16.65 -6.76 -13.43
CA GLY A 15 15.70 -6.23 -14.41
C GLY A 15 16.05 -4.83 -14.96
N ALA A 16 15.12 -3.88 -14.95
CA ALA A 16 15.35 -2.51 -15.43
C ALA A 16 15.78 -1.55 -14.30
N ASN A 17 16.85 -0.78 -14.52
CA ASN A 17 17.27 0.26 -13.58
C ASN A 17 16.38 1.50 -13.73
N ILE A 18 15.58 1.82 -12.70
CA ILE A 18 14.81 3.05 -12.63
C ILE A 18 15.66 4.10 -11.90
N ALA A 19 16.35 4.94 -12.67
CA ALA A 19 17.09 6.08 -12.15
C ALA A 19 16.15 7.27 -11.92
N ALA A 20 15.68 7.45 -10.68
CA ALA A 20 15.05 8.70 -10.26
C ALA A 20 16.15 9.73 -9.94
N VAL A 21 16.43 10.64 -10.88
CA VAL A 21 17.39 11.73 -10.63
C VAL A 21 16.70 12.79 -9.78
N THR A 22 17.09 12.87 -8.51
CA THR A 22 16.60 13.91 -7.61
C THR A 22 17.28 15.24 -7.88
N LYS A 23 16.52 16.33 -7.79
CA LYS A 23 17.08 17.69 -7.89
C LYS A 23 18.17 17.86 -6.82
N SER A 24 19.25 18.51 -7.21
CA SER A 24 20.31 18.97 -6.30
C SER A 24 20.02 20.42 -5.90
N GLY A 25 20.54 20.85 -4.75
CA GLY A 25 20.45 22.26 -4.35
C GLY A 25 21.22 23.17 -5.31
N THR A 26 20.79 24.42 -5.43
CA THR A 26 21.43 25.41 -6.32
C THR A 26 21.98 26.57 -5.52
N ASN A 27 22.75 27.46 -6.14
CA ASN A 27 23.21 28.71 -5.49
C ASN A 27 22.08 29.72 -5.20
N LYS A 28 20.85 29.42 -5.61
CA LYS A 28 19.66 30.20 -5.30
C LYS A 28 18.67 29.32 -4.55
N PHE A 29 17.99 29.89 -3.57
CA PHE A 29 16.85 29.23 -2.94
C PHE A 29 15.73 29.08 -3.98
N LYS A 30 15.19 27.87 -4.08
CA LYS A 30 14.03 27.55 -4.90
C LYS A 30 13.11 26.65 -4.10
N GLY A 31 11.82 26.95 -4.14
CA GLY A 31 10.78 26.14 -3.54
C GLY A 31 9.69 25.85 -4.56
N THR A 32 9.01 24.72 -4.40
CA THR A 32 7.82 24.37 -5.17
C THR A 32 6.81 23.76 -4.22
N VAL A 33 5.54 24.11 -4.36
CA VAL A 33 4.43 23.39 -3.74
C VAL A 33 3.49 22.93 -4.84
N TYR A 34 2.89 21.76 -4.66
CA TYR A 34 1.96 21.19 -5.62
C TYR A 34 0.86 20.40 -4.91
N GLY A 35 -0.27 20.30 -5.60
CA GLY A 35 -1.42 19.54 -5.14
C GLY A 35 -2.14 18.92 -6.32
N PHE A 36 -2.49 17.65 -6.20
CA PHE A 36 -3.31 16.94 -7.17
C PHE A 36 -4.55 16.41 -6.46
N TYR A 37 -5.70 16.62 -7.08
CA TYR A 37 -6.97 16.11 -6.60
C TYR A 37 -7.70 15.42 -7.74
N ARG A 38 -8.21 14.23 -7.48
CA ARG A 38 -9.07 13.50 -8.41
C ARG A 38 -10.14 12.77 -7.64
N ASN A 39 -11.37 12.85 -8.09
CA ASN A 39 -12.48 12.06 -7.54
C ASN A 39 -13.26 11.35 -8.65
N GLN A 40 -14.26 10.57 -8.23
CA GLN A 40 -15.16 9.82 -9.11
C GLN A 40 -15.90 10.69 -10.11
N SER A 41 -16.16 11.96 -9.79
CA SER A 41 -16.82 12.92 -10.70
C SER A 41 -15.97 13.29 -11.92
N PHE A 42 -14.66 13.04 -11.88
CA PHE A 42 -13.76 13.31 -13.01
C PHE A 42 -13.68 12.13 -14.00
N ILE A 43 -14.46 11.06 -13.75
CA ILE A 43 -14.50 9.87 -14.60
C ILE A 43 -15.74 9.96 -15.50
N GLY A 44 -15.54 9.89 -16.81
CA GLY A 44 -16.63 9.86 -17.78
C GLY A 44 -17.49 8.60 -17.64
N THR A 45 -18.81 8.75 -17.67
CA THR A 45 -19.77 7.64 -17.50
C THR A 45 -20.36 7.15 -18.82
N ASN A 46 -19.94 7.68 -19.97
CA ASN A 46 -20.50 7.32 -21.27
C ASN A 46 -19.48 6.58 -22.12
N VAL A 47 -19.82 5.39 -22.59
CA VAL A 47 -18.99 4.59 -23.48
C VAL A 47 -19.86 4.12 -24.65
N ALA A 48 -19.51 4.50 -25.87
CA ALA A 48 -20.24 4.11 -27.09
C ALA A 48 -21.77 4.33 -27.01
N GLY A 49 -22.21 5.44 -26.41
CA GLY A 49 -23.63 5.78 -26.25
C GLY A 49 -24.33 5.13 -25.05
N LEU A 50 -23.66 4.23 -24.32
CA LEU A 50 -24.18 3.61 -23.10
C LEU A 50 -23.77 4.41 -21.86
N LYS A 51 -24.76 4.78 -21.03
CA LYS A 51 -24.53 5.44 -19.75
C LYS A 51 -24.28 4.38 -18.68
N LEU A 52 -23.05 4.31 -18.20
CA LEU A 52 -22.62 3.44 -17.12
C LEU A 52 -23.17 3.93 -15.78
N ALA A 53 -23.30 2.99 -14.83
CA ALA A 53 -23.67 3.30 -13.46
C ALA A 53 -22.66 4.29 -12.82
N LYS A 54 -23.15 5.09 -11.87
CA LYS A 54 -22.32 6.03 -11.12
C LYS A 54 -21.17 5.27 -10.46
N GLN A 55 -19.95 5.75 -10.68
CA GLN A 55 -18.76 5.16 -10.08
C GLN A 55 -18.87 5.22 -8.55
N PRO A 56 -18.46 4.17 -7.83
CA PRO A 56 -18.44 4.21 -6.37
C PRO A 56 -17.52 5.32 -5.87
N ASP A 57 -17.71 5.73 -4.63
CA ASP A 57 -16.93 6.82 -4.05
C ASP A 57 -15.44 6.48 -4.03
N GLN A 58 -14.69 7.24 -4.82
CA GLN A 58 -13.24 7.15 -4.91
C GLN A 58 -12.66 8.55 -4.99
N LYS A 59 -11.56 8.76 -4.28
CA LYS A 59 -10.86 10.04 -4.22
C LYS A 59 -9.38 9.77 -4.04
N SER A 60 -8.55 10.50 -4.77
CA SER A 60 -7.11 10.55 -4.57
C SER A 60 -6.70 12.00 -4.39
N THR A 61 -5.85 12.24 -3.43
CA THR A 61 -5.34 13.56 -3.11
C THR A 61 -3.87 13.45 -2.78
N ILE A 62 -3.05 14.20 -3.50
CA ILE A 62 -1.60 14.24 -3.30
C ILE A 62 -1.25 15.70 -3.01
N TYR A 63 -0.52 15.93 -1.92
CA TYR A 63 0.08 17.21 -1.63
C TYR A 63 1.57 17.00 -1.45
N GLY A 64 2.37 17.90 -2.02
CA GLY A 64 3.80 17.81 -1.86
C GLY A 64 4.47 19.15 -2.05
N GLY A 65 5.72 19.19 -1.63
CA GLY A 65 6.52 20.37 -1.74
C GLY A 65 8.00 20.03 -1.66
N SER A 66 8.79 20.84 -2.36
CA SER A 66 10.24 20.72 -2.32
C SER A 66 10.88 22.08 -2.10
N VAL A 67 12.02 22.08 -1.43
CA VAL A 67 12.85 23.26 -1.24
C VAL A 67 14.31 22.85 -1.36
N GLY A 68 15.10 23.70 -2.01
CA GLY A 68 16.53 23.49 -2.10
C GLY A 68 17.27 24.81 -2.29
N GLY A 69 18.54 24.80 -1.94
CA GLY A 69 19.36 26.00 -1.96
C GLY A 69 20.76 25.75 -1.39
N PRO A 70 21.57 26.81 -1.27
CA PRO A 70 22.88 26.72 -0.67
C PRO A 70 22.77 26.84 0.87
N ILE A 71 23.40 25.93 1.60
CA ILE A 71 23.77 26.17 3.00
C ILE A 71 24.98 27.13 3.01
N ILE A 72 25.99 26.82 2.18
CA ILE A 72 27.14 27.68 1.92
C ILE A 72 27.26 27.84 0.40
N LYS A 73 27.10 29.06 -0.11
CA LYS A 73 27.17 29.33 -1.56
C LYS A 73 28.44 28.73 -2.17
N ASN A 74 28.30 28.11 -3.34
CA ASN A 74 29.33 27.40 -4.10
C ASN A 74 29.92 26.13 -3.46
N LYS A 75 29.65 25.86 -2.17
CA LYS A 75 30.26 24.75 -1.44
C LYS A 75 29.26 23.70 -0.98
N LEU A 76 28.22 24.08 -0.26
CA LEU A 76 27.34 23.16 0.44
C LEU A 76 25.88 23.47 0.08
N PHE A 77 25.18 22.47 -0.41
CA PHE A 77 23.82 22.59 -0.93
C PHE A 77 22.91 21.55 -0.28
N PHE A 78 21.63 21.90 -0.14
CA PHE A 78 20.61 20.98 0.34
C PHE A 78 19.41 20.94 -0.61
N PHE A 79 18.71 19.83 -0.57
CA PHE A 79 17.41 19.64 -1.20
C PHE A 79 16.55 18.74 -0.33
N VAL A 80 15.30 19.14 -0.09
CA VAL A 80 14.30 18.36 0.64
C VAL A 80 13.02 18.33 -0.18
N ASN A 81 12.39 17.16 -0.24
CA ASN A 81 11.07 16.96 -0.84
C ASN A 81 10.20 16.12 0.09
N GLY A 82 8.95 16.51 0.27
CA GLY A 82 7.96 15.77 1.03
C GLY A 82 6.67 15.63 0.24
N GLU A 83 6.04 14.46 0.32
CA GLU A 83 4.77 14.16 -0.34
C GLU A 83 3.88 13.33 0.59
N ILE A 84 2.60 13.70 0.62
CA ILE A 84 1.53 12.94 1.27
C ILE A 84 0.50 12.60 0.20
N GLU A 85 0.19 11.32 0.09
CA GLU A 85 -0.91 10.79 -0.72
C GLU A 85 -1.98 10.21 0.20
N LYS A 86 -3.23 10.56 -0.06
CA LYS A 86 -4.40 9.94 0.55
C LYS A 86 -5.32 9.48 -0.56
N ARG A 87 -5.62 8.19 -0.58
CA ARG A 87 -6.55 7.59 -1.53
C ARG A 87 -7.64 6.84 -0.77
N VAL A 88 -8.87 7.12 -1.15
CA VAL A 88 -10.07 6.36 -0.79
C VAL A 88 -10.47 5.61 -2.04
N ALA A 89 -10.50 4.29 -1.95
CA ALA A 89 -10.99 3.41 -2.99
C ALA A 89 -12.32 2.79 -2.53
N PRO A 90 -13.14 2.26 -3.46
CA PRO A 90 -14.35 1.54 -3.11
C PRO A 90 -14.06 0.37 -2.15
N PRO A 91 -15.09 -0.20 -1.50
CA PRO A 91 -14.90 -1.34 -0.62
C PRO A 91 -14.20 -2.49 -1.36
N LEU A 92 -13.34 -3.22 -0.64
CA LEU A 92 -12.45 -4.23 -1.22
C LEU A 92 -13.18 -5.49 -1.72
N THR A 93 -14.50 -5.53 -1.59
CA THR A 93 -15.39 -6.58 -2.10
C THR A 93 -16.67 -5.95 -2.66
N SER A 94 -17.25 -6.62 -3.65
CA SER A 94 -18.51 -6.27 -4.29
C SER A 94 -19.73 -6.95 -3.66
N PHE A 95 -19.52 -7.89 -2.74
CA PHE A 95 -20.58 -8.69 -2.13
C PHE A 95 -21.23 -7.98 -0.94
N ARG A 96 -22.56 -8.09 -0.87
CA ARG A 96 -23.37 -7.75 0.31
C ARG A 96 -24.19 -8.96 0.75
N PRO A 97 -24.59 -9.06 2.02
CA PRO A 97 -25.44 -10.16 2.48
C PRO A 97 -26.89 -9.99 1.98
N THR A 98 -27.62 -11.11 1.91
CA THR A 98 -29.07 -11.10 1.64
C THR A 98 -29.80 -10.39 2.78
N GLY A 99 -30.70 -9.46 2.43
CA GLY A 99 -31.38 -8.58 3.39
C GLY A 99 -30.55 -7.34 3.79
N GLY A 100 -29.30 -7.23 3.35
CA GLY A 100 -28.47 -6.04 3.54
C GLY A 100 -28.81 -4.90 2.59
N SER A 101 -28.64 -3.66 3.05
CA SER A 101 -28.84 -2.42 2.27
C SER A 101 -27.53 -1.80 1.78
N GLY A 102 -26.37 -2.33 2.18
CA GLY A 102 -25.06 -1.82 1.77
C GLY A 102 -24.88 -1.89 0.25
N ILE A 103 -24.29 -0.85 -0.33
CA ILE A 103 -24.01 -0.80 -1.77
C ILE A 103 -22.75 -1.61 -2.05
N GLY A 104 -22.91 -2.87 -2.46
CA GLY A 104 -21.82 -3.64 -3.06
C GLY A 104 -21.49 -3.05 -4.44
N THR A 105 -20.23 -2.68 -4.67
CA THR A 105 -19.77 -2.21 -5.99
C THR A 105 -20.01 -3.31 -7.04
N GLY A 106 -21.06 -3.19 -7.85
CA GLY A 106 -21.40 -4.20 -8.87
C GLY A 106 -22.51 -5.19 -8.50
N GLY A 107 -23.24 -4.97 -7.39
CA GLY A 107 -24.54 -5.61 -7.16
C GLY A 107 -24.52 -7.09 -6.78
N ASN A 108 -23.37 -7.66 -6.40
CA ASN A 108 -23.29 -9.06 -6.00
C ASN A 108 -23.95 -9.29 -4.63
N ILE A 109 -24.86 -10.26 -4.56
CA ILE A 109 -25.57 -10.62 -3.32
C ILE A 109 -25.14 -12.02 -2.88
N SER A 110 -24.69 -12.13 -1.64
CA SER A 110 -24.42 -13.39 -0.97
C SER A 110 -25.71 -13.96 -0.38
N GLN A 111 -25.90 -15.27 -0.46
CA GLN A 111 -27.03 -16.00 0.17
C GLN A 111 -26.99 -15.95 1.70
N VAL A 112 -25.88 -15.50 2.28
CA VAL A 112 -25.74 -15.28 3.71
C VAL A 112 -26.69 -14.18 4.17
N LYS A 113 -27.58 -14.49 5.12
CA LYS A 113 -28.53 -13.54 5.67
C LYS A 113 -27.86 -12.58 6.65
N ILE A 114 -28.20 -11.28 6.56
CA ILE A 114 -27.70 -10.26 7.49
C ILE A 114 -28.04 -10.56 8.94
N ASP A 115 -29.22 -11.14 9.23
CA ASP A 115 -29.62 -11.47 10.60
C ASP A 115 -28.69 -12.51 11.25
N SER A 116 -28.23 -13.50 10.47
CA SER A 116 -27.29 -14.52 10.94
C SER A 116 -25.92 -13.91 11.26
N LEU A 117 -25.46 -12.99 10.41
CA LEU A 117 -24.23 -12.21 10.62
C LEU A 117 -24.31 -11.37 11.90
N VAL A 118 -25.39 -10.62 12.08
CA VAL A 118 -25.61 -9.76 13.25
C VAL A 118 -25.70 -10.60 14.53
N LYS A 119 -26.43 -11.72 14.51
CA LYS A 119 -26.51 -12.64 15.64
C LYS A 119 -25.13 -13.18 16.05
N PHE A 120 -24.31 -13.55 15.07
CA PHE A 120 -22.95 -14.04 15.33
C PHE A 120 -22.02 -12.94 15.84
N SER A 121 -22.07 -11.74 15.24
CA SER A 121 -21.34 -10.56 15.71
C SER A 121 -21.65 -10.24 17.18
N ASN A 122 -22.94 -10.21 17.54
CA ASN A 122 -23.37 -9.97 18.91
C ASN A 122 -22.89 -11.08 19.87
N TYR A 123 -22.89 -12.33 19.43
CA TYR A 123 -22.34 -13.44 20.22
C TYR A 123 -20.85 -13.26 20.50
N LEU A 124 -20.06 -12.91 19.48
CA LEU A 124 -18.61 -12.66 19.62
C LEU A 124 -18.32 -11.49 20.55
N LYS A 125 -19.08 -10.41 20.41
CA LYS A 125 -18.99 -9.23 21.27
C LYS A 125 -19.34 -9.54 22.72
N ASN A 126 -20.48 -10.19 22.96
CA ASN A 126 -20.98 -10.42 24.32
C ASN A 126 -20.22 -11.51 25.07
N THR A 127 -19.69 -12.51 24.35
CA THR A 127 -19.00 -13.66 24.97
C THR A 127 -17.50 -13.44 25.08
N TYR A 128 -16.89 -12.82 24.06
CA TYR A 128 -15.44 -12.70 23.94
C TYR A 128 -14.93 -11.26 23.86
N GLY A 129 -15.82 -10.26 23.92
CA GLY A 129 -15.44 -8.85 23.78
C GLY A 129 -14.92 -8.49 22.38
N TYR A 130 -15.13 -9.35 21.38
CA TYR A 130 -14.59 -9.15 20.03
C TYR A 130 -15.54 -8.34 19.15
N GLU A 131 -15.09 -7.19 18.66
CA GLU A 131 -15.83 -6.35 17.72
C GLU A 131 -15.53 -6.77 16.28
N THR A 132 -16.52 -7.36 15.60
CA THR A 132 -16.38 -7.81 14.21
C THR A 132 -16.36 -6.65 13.20
N GLY A 133 -16.83 -5.46 13.59
CA GLY A 133 -17.15 -4.39 12.65
C GLY A 133 -18.39 -4.71 11.81
N SER A 134 -18.63 -3.92 10.76
CA SER A 134 -19.85 -4.03 9.97
C SER A 134 -19.92 -5.34 9.17
N ALA A 135 -21.12 -5.93 9.14
CA ALA A 135 -21.45 -7.13 8.35
C ALA A 135 -21.95 -6.81 6.93
N ASP A 136 -22.38 -5.57 6.75
CA ASP A 136 -22.91 -4.99 5.52
C ASP A 136 -22.43 -3.54 5.42
N GLY A 137 -22.45 -2.95 4.22
CA GLY A 137 -21.93 -1.60 4.00
C GLY A 137 -20.46 -1.50 4.43
N LEU A 138 -19.62 -2.42 3.92
CA LEU A 138 -18.20 -2.46 4.25
C LEU A 138 -17.52 -1.13 3.93
N PRO A 139 -16.56 -0.69 4.77
CA PRO A 139 -15.91 0.59 4.58
C PRO A 139 -15.13 0.64 3.27
N ASN A 140 -15.00 1.85 2.73
CA ASN A 140 -14.09 2.14 1.64
C ASN A 140 -12.64 1.90 2.08
N ALA A 141 -11.84 1.32 1.17
CA ALA A 141 -10.43 1.07 1.45
C ALA A 141 -9.65 2.39 1.52
N GLN A 142 -8.82 2.54 2.54
CA GLN A 142 -7.92 3.67 2.67
C GLN A 142 -6.49 3.29 2.34
N ILE A 143 -5.84 4.17 1.58
CA ILE A 143 -4.43 4.05 1.25
C ILE A 143 -3.78 5.39 1.55
N LYS A 144 -2.74 5.38 2.36
CA LYS A 144 -2.03 6.58 2.81
C LYS A 144 -0.55 6.37 2.58
N ASN A 145 0.09 7.25 1.84
CA ASN A 145 1.54 7.22 1.67
C ASN A 145 2.14 8.53 2.14
N TYR A 146 3.21 8.43 2.91
CA TYR A 146 4.10 9.52 3.24
C TYR A 146 5.46 9.22 2.64
N LYS A 147 6.03 10.20 1.94
CA LYS A 147 7.37 10.10 1.36
C LYS A 147 8.15 11.35 1.72
N ILE A 148 9.38 11.17 2.18
CA ILE A 148 10.34 12.25 2.36
C ILE A 148 11.66 11.88 1.72
N LEU A 149 12.30 12.87 1.09
CA LEU A 149 13.61 12.75 0.52
C LEU A 149 14.44 13.96 0.93
N GLY A 150 15.62 13.70 1.48
CA GLY A 150 16.63 14.70 1.81
C GLY A 150 17.92 14.40 1.05
N ARG A 151 18.59 15.46 0.61
CA ARG A 151 19.89 15.39 -0.05
C ARG A 151 20.77 16.55 0.38
N ILE A 152 22.03 16.26 0.65
CA ILE A 152 23.09 17.25 0.87
C ILE A 152 24.20 16.99 -0.14
N ASP A 153 24.60 18.01 -0.87
CA ASP A 153 25.74 17.97 -1.79
C ASP A 153 26.82 18.93 -1.29
N TRP A 154 28.02 18.42 -1.05
CA TRP A 154 29.16 19.18 -0.55
C TRP A 154 30.35 19.10 -1.50
N ASN A 155 30.67 20.22 -2.14
CA ASN A 155 31.95 20.45 -2.78
C ASN A 155 32.99 20.79 -1.69
N ILE A 156 33.66 19.76 -1.16
CA ILE A 156 34.69 19.91 -0.11
C ILE A 156 35.81 20.81 -0.65
N ASN A 157 36.27 20.51 -1.86
CA ASN A 157 37.21 21.32 -2.63
C ASN A 157 37.03 21.04 -4.14
N THR A 158 37.99 21.47 -4.97
CA THR A 158 37.94 21.24 -6.43
C THR A 158 38.14 19.77 -6.82
N THR A 159 38.61 18.92 -5.91
CA THR A 159 38.91 17.50 -6.11
C THR A 159 37.82 16.60 -5.54
N HIS A 160 37.32 16.88 -4.34
CA HIS A 160 36.40 16.01 -3.60
C HIS A 160 34.99 16.58 -3.54
N LYS A 161 34.01 15.74 -3.88
CA LYS A 161 32.58 16.00 -3.75
C LYS A 161 31.92 14.89 -2.96
N LEU A 162 31.26 15.25 -1.88
CA LEU A 162 30.49 14.34 -1.04
C LEU A 162 29.00 14.58 -1.26
N THR A 163 28.23 13.51 -1.39
CA THR A 163 26.77 13.54 -1.46
C THR A 163 26.20 12.64 -0.38
N LEU A 164 25.24 13.15 0.38
CA LEU A 164 24.45 12.40 1.34
C LEU A 164 23.00 12.42 0.87
N LYS A 165 22.35 11.26 0.84
CA LYS A 165 20.94 11.12 0.47
C LYS A 165 20.23 10.28 1.52
N TYR A 166 19.03 10.71 1.89
CA TYR A 166 18.09 9.95 2.71
C TYR A 166 16.74 9.94 2.01
N SER A 167 16.10 8.79 1.94
CA SER A 167 14.71 8.68 1.50
C SER A 167 13.94 7.74 2.40
N GLU A 168 12.74 8.14 2.77
CA GLU A 168 11.82 7.34 3.55
C GLU A 168 10.45 7.32 2.88
N MET A 169 9.86 6.13 2.82
CA MET A 169 8.49 5.91 2.41
C MET A 169 7.79 5.11 3.51
N VAL A 170 6.65 5.62 3.94
CA VAL A 170 5.75 4.95 4.87
C VAL A 170 4.40 4.85 4.19
N GLY A 171 3.92 3.63 3.98
CA GLY A 171 2.65 3.34 3.31
C GLY A 171 1.74 2.53 4.20
N ASP A 172 0.47 2.94 4.28
CA ASP A 172 -0.62 2.17 4.84
C ASP A 172 -1.59 1.79 3.70
N ASP A 173 -1.89 0.51 3.55
CA ASP A 173 -2.74 0.00 2.46
C ASP A 173 -3.70 -1.08 2.97
N ASP A 174 -5.00 -0.76 2.99
CA ASP A 174 -6.05 -1.69 3.37
C ASP A 174 -6.20 -2.82 2.33
N LYS A 175 -6.20 -4.05 2.83
CA LYS A 175 -6.32 -5.28 2.04
C LYS A 175 -7.53 -6.09 2.44
N LEU A 176 -8.17 -6.62 1.41
CA LEU A 176 -9.13 -7.68 1.62
C LEU A 176 -8.37 -8.84 2.22
N MET A 177 -9.03 -9.52 3.14
CA MET A 177 -8.55 -10.80 3.56
C MET A 177 -8.32 -11.76 2.41
N SER A 178 -7.40 -12.71 2.59
CA SER A 178 -7.20 -13.79 1.62
C SER A 178 -8.55 -14.39 1.29
N ASN A 179 -8.90 -14.34 0.00
CA ASN A 179 -10.15 -14.86 -0.50
C ASN A 179 -10.02 -16.34 -0.92
N SER A 180 -8.87 -16.97 -0.65
CA SER A 180 -8.65 -18.38 -0.90
C SER A 180 -9.57 -19.23 -0.03
N ALA A 181 -10.13 -20.29 -0.62
CA ALA A 181 -10.82 -21.33 0.14
C ALA A 181 -9.82 -22.06 1.06
N PRO A 182 -10.18 -22.41 2.30
CA PRO A 182 -9.27 -23.05 3.26
C PRO A 182 -8.74 -24.40 2.79
N ASN A 183 -9.52 -25.12 2.00
CA ASN A 183 -9.09 -26.30 1.25
C ASN A 183 -9.18 -25.95 -0.23
N GLY A 184 -8.04 -25.95 -0.93
CA GLY A 184 -7.99 -25.76 -2.38
C GLY A 184 -9.04 -26.63 -3.07
N ALA A 185 -9.65 -26.10 -4.13
CA ALA A 185 -10.72 -26.75 -4.87
C ALA A 185 -10.28 -28.13 -5.40
N ASN A 186 -10.36 -29.19 -4.60
CA ASN A 186 -10.05 -30.54 -5.03
C ASN A 186 -11.35 -31.15 -5.58
N SER A 187 -11.57 -30.89 -6.87
CA SER A 187 -12.64 -31.47 -7.68
C SER A 187 -12.35 -32.95 -7.93
N GLY A 188 -12.91 -33.85 -7.11
CA GLY A 188 -12.80 -35.29 -7.42
C GLY A 188 -13.31 -36.33 -6.41
N GLY A 189 -13.95 -35.97 -5.28
CA GLY A 189 -14.40 -36.97 -4.31
C GLY A 189 -15.74 -36.63 -3.62
N PRO A 190 -16.46 -37.61 -3.05
CA PRO A 190 -17.78 -37.44 -2.45
C PRO A 190 -17.84 -36.50 -1.22
N ASN A 191 -16.69 -36.10 -0.69
CA ASN A 191 -16.54 -35.19 0.46
C ASN A 191 -15.93 -33.84 0.04
N THR A 192 -16.47 -33.20 -1.01
CA THR A 192 -16.03 -31.86 -1.45
C THR A 192 -16.39 -30.80 -0.41
N TRP A 193 -15.45 -30.50 0.49
CA TRP A 193 -15.45 -29.28 1.30
C TRP A 193 -15.45 -28.09 0.35
N THR A 194 -16.41 -27.19 0.50
CA THR A 194 -16.70 -26.19 -0.53
C THR A 194 -15.49 -25.30 -0.81
N ALA A 195 -15.13 -25.18 -2.09
CA ALA A 195 -14.14 -24.23 -2.62
C ALA A 195 -14.61 -22.77 -2.57
N ASN A 196 -15.50 -22.42 -1.63
CA ASN A 196 -16.08 -21.10 -1.58
C ASN A 196 -15.06 -20.11 -1.02
N ALA A 197 -14.86 -19.03 -1.78
CA ALA A 197 -14.10 -17.88 -1.37
C ALA A 197 -14.75 -17.22 -0.14
N ARG A 198 -13.95 -16.53 0.69
CA ARG A 198 -14.36 -15.94 1.98
C ARG A 198 -15.26 -14.70 1.87
N PHE A 199 -15.30 -14.13 0.65
CA PHE A 199 -16.39 -13.32 0.13
C PHE A 199 -16.89 -13.97 -1.17
N GLY A 200 -18.19 -14.26 -1.24
CA GLY A 200 -18.79 -14.88 -2.41
C GLY A 200 -20.29 -15.09 -2.28
N THR A 201 -20.89 -15.76 -3.27
CA THR A 201 -22.34 -16.06 -3.29
C THR A 201 -22.80 -16.86 -2.06
N ASN A 202 -21.90 -17.58 -1.39
CA ASN A 202 -22.22 -18.44 -0.24
C ASN A 202 -21.46 -18.09 1.04
N ALA A 203 -20.69 -17.00 1.03
CA ALA A 203 -19.85 -16.60 2.15
C ALA A 203 -19.76 -15.08 2.27
N MET A 204 -19.69 -14.62 3.51
CA MET A 204 -19.49 -13.22 3.87
C MET A 204 -18.47 -13.15 4.99
N SER A 205 -17.77 -12.03 5.09
CA SER A 205 -16.88 -11.75 6.23
C SER A 205 -17.12 -10.33 6.73
N PHE A 206 -16.72 -10.03 7.96
CA PHE A 206 -16.96 -8.72 8.56
C PHE A 206 -15.84 -7.73 8.22
N ALA A 207 -16.10 -6.43 8.44
CA ALA A 207 -15.13 -5.37 8.17
C ALA A 207 -13.80 -5.58 8.91
N ASN A 208 -13.84 -5.98 10.19
CA ASN A 208 -12.61 -6.14 11.00
C ASN A 208 -11.86 -7.44 10.71
N SER A 209 -12.40 -8.29 9.84
CA SER A 209 -11.69 -9.42 9.25
C SER A 209 -10.63 -8.99 8.22
N GLN A 210 -10.74 -7.77 7.70
CA GLN A 210 -9.76 -7.17 6.79
C GLN A 210 -8.50 -6.73 7.56
N TYR A 211 -7.43 -6.46 6.83
CA TYR A 211 -6.15 -6.07 7.42
C TYR A 211 -5.49 -4.98 6.58
N SER A 212 -4.56 -4.24 7.17
CA SER A 212 -3.78 -3.22 6.46
C SER A 212 -2.31 -3.60 6.51
N PHE A 213 -1.60 -3.38 5.41
CA PHE A 213 -0.14 -3.38 5.42
C PHE A 213 0.36 -2.02 5.88
N HIS A 214 1.36 -2.03 6.76
CA HIS A 214 2.15 -0.88 7.13
C HIS A 214 3.59 -1.13 6.67
N ASP A 215 3.95 -0.52 5.55
CA ASP A 215 5.24 -0.66 4.89
C ASP A 215 6.12 0.55 5.15
N GLN A 216 7.34 0.31 5.63
CA GLN A 216 8.34 1.34 5.89
C GLN A 216 9.62 0.98 5.14
N VAL A 217 10.04 1.83 4.22
CA VAL A 217 11.30 1.71 3.49
C VAL A 217 12.13 2.94 3.77
N ARG A 218 13.30 2.74 4.39
CA ARG A 218 14.27 3.80 4.69
C ARG A 218 15.58 3.49 4.02
N THR A 219 16.10 4.43 3.25
CA THR A 219 17.38 4.29 2.56
C THR A 219 18.25 5.50 2.86
N ALA A 220 19.49 5.24 3.24
CA ALA A 220 20.53 6.24 3.37
C ALA A 220 21.68 5.87 2.43
N ALA A 221 22.20 6.85 1.69
CA ALA A 221 23.33 6.67 0.80
C ALA A 221 24.34 7.79 1.00
N ILE A 222 25.62 7.41 1.00
CA ILE A 222 26.76 8.32 0.98
C ILE A 222 27.58 8.03 -0.28
N GLU A 223 27.97 9.09 -0.96
CA GLU A 223 28.75 9.01 -2.19
C GLU A 223 29.89 10.03 -2.15
N LEU A 224 31.12 9.57 -2.23
CA LEU A 224 32.33 10.40 -2.31
C LEU A 224 32.97 10.24 -3.69
N ASN A 225 32.98 11.32 -4.46
CA ASN A 225 33.66 11.41 -5.74
C ASN A 225 34.95 12.23 -5.58
N SER A 226 36.07 11.71 -6.06
CA SER A 226 37.38 12.36 -6.00
C SER A 226 38.00 12.40 -7.39
N ASN A 227 38.23 13.59 -7.94
CA ASN A 227 38.85 13.78 -9.26
C ASN A 227 40.10 14.67 -9.16
N TRP A 228 41.26 14.04 -9.30
CA TRP A 228 42.57 14.66 -9.21
C TRP A 228 43.00 15.24 -10.55
N LYS A 229 42.29 16.28 -11.01
CA LYS A 229 42.56 17.01 -12.26
C LYS A 229 42.69 16.07 -13.49
N GLY A 230 41.83 15.06 -13.56
CA GLY A 230 41.79 14.11 -14.69
C GLY A 230 42.89 13.04 -14.70
N ARG A 231 43.86 13.06 -13.77
CA ARG A 231 44.90 12.01 -13.67
C ARG A 231 44.40 10.75 -12.98
N PHE A 232 43.51 10.92 -12.01
CA PHE A 232 42.95 9.82 -11.22
C PHE A 232 41.56 10.21 -10.75
N SER A 233 40.59 9.31 -10.91
CA SER A 233 39.21 9.51 -10.46
C SER A 233 38.74 8.30 -9.66
N ASN A 234 38.15 8.53 -8.49
CA ASN A 234 37.57 7.49 -7.64
C ASN A 234 36.16 7.87 -7.25
N GLN A 235 35.32 6.85 -7.10
CA GLN A 235 33.97 6.99 -6.59
C GLN A 235 33.75 5.90 -5.55
N ILE A 236 33.36 6.31 -4.35
CA ILE A 236 32.97 5.40 -3.27
C ILE A 236 31.49 5.66 -3.01
N ILE A 237 30.66 4.62 -3.08
CA ILE A 237 29.25 4.67 -2.73
C ILE A 237 28.99 3.62 -1.67
N ALA A 238 28.32 4.01 -0.59
CA ALA A 238 27.76 3.08 0.39
C ALA A 238 26.28 3.40 0.58
N THR A 239 25.43 2.38 0.48
CA THR A 239 23.98 2.51 0.61
C THR A 239 23.46 1.48 1.61
N GLY A 240 22.72 1.94 2.60
CA GLY A 240 22.01 1.09 3.56
C GLY A 240 20.50 1.26 3.39
N THR A 241 19.78 0.15 3.26
CA THR A 241 18.32 0.15 3.19
C THR A 241 17.75 -0.72 4.30
N LYS A 242 16.79 -0.18 5.04
CA LYS A 242 16.00 -0.90 6.05
C LYS A 242 14.55 -0.95 5.58
N ILE A 243 14.03 -2.17 5.43
CA ILE A 243 12.65 -2.43 5.05
C ILE A 243 11.96 -3.07 6.25
N ARG A 244 10.77 -2.58 6.58
CA ARG A 244 9.91 -3.17 7.59
C ARG A 244 8.48 -3.18 7.08
N THR A 245 7.90 -4.37 7.02
CA THR A 245 6.50 -4.56 6.70
C THR A 245 5.81 -5.17 7.91
N THR A 246 4.75 -4.53 8.37
CA THR A 246 3.89 -5.03 9.44
C THR A 246 2.45 -5.08 8.98
N ARG A 247 1.61 -5.84 9.68
CA ARG A 247 0.18 -5.93 9.40
C ARG A 247 -0.60 -5.54 10.64
N SER A 248 -1.70 -4.84 10.45
CA SER A 248 -2.67 -4.50 11.50
C SER A 248 -4.07 -4.95 11.08
N THR A 249 -4.89 -5.31 12.06
CA THR A 249 -6.30 -5.67 11.87
C THR A 249 -7.15 -4.74 12.74
N PRO A 250 -8.25 -4.15 12.23
CA PRO A 250 -9.06 -3.22 13.00
C PRO A 250 -9.67 -3.82 14.27
N GLY A 251 -9.98 -5.12 14.26
CA GLY A 251 -10.54 -5.85 15.41
C GLY A 251 -9.52 -6.39 16.40
N GLY A 252 -8.22 -6.13 16.20
CA GLY A 252 -7.16 -6.71 17.03
C GLY A 252 -6.91 -8.19 16.75
N VAL A 253 -6.22 -8.86 17.68
CA VAL A 253 -5.84 -10.27 17.56
C VAL A 253 -6.98 -11.15 18.08
N PHE A 254 -7.53 -11.99 17.21
CA PHE A 254 -8.56 -12.96 17.53
C PHE A 254 -8.37 -14.20 16.63
N PRO A 255 -8.69 -15.42 17.09
CA PRO A 255 -8.54 -16.62 16.26
C PRO A 255 -9.32 -16.51 14.95
N PHE A 256 -8.71 -17.03 13.89
CA PHE A 256 -9.39 -17.19 12.61
C PHE A 256 -10.44 -18.32 12.76
N ILE A 257 -11.71 -18.01 12.48
CA ILE A 257 -12.80 -19.01 12.50
C ILE A 257 -13.45 -19.04 11.12
N ASP A 258 -13.40 -20.20 10.46
CA ASP A 258 -14.19 -20.51 9.26
C ASP A 258 -15.41 -21.34 9.66
N ILE A 259 -16.61 -20.75 9.65
CA ILE A 259 -17.85 -21.51 9.91
C ILE A 259 -18.35 -22.07 8.60
N MET A 260 -18.06 -23.34 8.30
CA MET A 260 -18.57 -24.01 7.10
C MET A 260 -19.89 -24.72 7.41
N GLY A 261 -20.96 -24.36 6.71
CA GLY A 261 -22.25 -25.03 6.90
C GLY A 261 -22.20 -26.53 6.56
N ILE A 262 -22.63 -27.38 7.49
CA ILE A 262 -22.87 -28.82 7.31
C ILE A 262 -24.21 -29.01 6.56
N ARG A 263 -24.33 -28.38 5.38
CA ARG A 263 -25.54 -28.24 4.51
C ARG A 263 -26.79 -27.65 5.22
N PRO A 264 -27.43 -26.54 4.78
CA PRO A 264 -27.16 -25.62 3.67
C PRO A 264 -26.48 -24.30 4.13
N ARG A 265 -25.24 -24.13 3.66
CA ARG A 265 -24.61 -22.93 3.08
C ARG A 265 -24.69 -21.56 3.80
N VAL A 266 -23.75 -21.32 4.71
CA VAL A 266 -23.15 -19.99 4.99
C VAL A 266 -21.71 -20.20 5.48
N GLY A 267 -20.75 -19.46 4.91
CA GLY A 267 -19.34 -19.38 5.32
C GLY A 267 -18.99 -18.02 5.94
N PHE A 268 -18.30 -17.98 7.10
CA PHE A 268 -17.72 -16.75 7.71
C PHE A 268 -16.22 -16.89 7.86
N SER A 269 -15.43 -15.82 7.65
CA SER A 269 -13.97 -15.84 7.74
C SER A 269 -13.40 -14.60 8.45
N GLN A 270 -12.28 -14.72 9.21
CA GLN A 270 -11.63 -13.59 9.91
C GLN A 270 -10.09 -13.72 10.08
N LEU A 271 -9.25 -12.85 9.49
CA LEU A 271 -7.78 -13.00 9.46
C LEU A 271 -6.98 -12.76 10.75
N MET A 272 -5.83 -13.44 10.84
CA MET A 272 -4.71 -13.20 11.76
C MET A 272 -3.59 -12.35 11.10
N PRO A 273 -2.88 -11.49 11.85
CA PRO A 273 -1.63 -10.89 11.41
C PRO A 273 -0.45 -11.88 11.56
N VAL A 274 0.37 -11.99 10.51
CA VAL A 274 1.68 -12.67 10.58
C VAL A 274 2.63 -11.78 11.38
N ALA A 275 3.22 -12.33 12.44
CA ALA A 275 4.25 -11.68 13.24
C ALA A 275 5.44 -11.24 12.37
N PRO A 276 6.13 -10.13 12.71
CA PRO A 276 7.31 -9.69 11.96
C PRO A 276 8.41 -10.75 12.06
N SER A 277 8.74 -11.41 10.95
CA SER A 277 9.97 -12.17 10.84
C SER A 277 11.14 -11.19 10.89
N ARG A 278 11.96 -11.31 11.94
CA ARG A 278 13.33 -10.78 11.93
C ARG A 278 14.11 -11.64 10.95
N ILE A 279 14.43 -11.10 9.79
CA ILE A 279 15.55 -11.59 8.99
C ILE A 279 16.78 -10.92 9.59
N ILE A 280 17.62 -11.72 10.25
CA ILE A 280 19.03 -11.44 10.46
C ILE A 280 19.76 -11.85 9.20
#